data_AF-A0A7W2I907-F1
#
_entry.id   AF-A0A7W2I907-F1
#
_cell.length_a   1.000
_cell.length_b   1.000
_cell.length_c   1.000
_cell.angle_alpha   90.00
_cell.angle_beta   90.00
_cell.angle_gamma   90.00
#
_symmetry.space_group_name_H-M   'P 1'
#
loop_
_entity.id
_entity.type
_entity.pdbx_description
1 polymer ?
#
loop_
_entity_poly.entity_id
_entity_poly.type
_entity_poly.pdbx_seq_one_letter_code
_entity_poly.pdbx_strand_id
1 'polypeptide(L)'
;MVWAVTLVVHDCATNAGIQGALISDGYGGGGYTDSYGQFIALIDDYYSGYIVQISKAGYSSRNFTFDRSQIGTPQSTCLSVYVPPPPSSGGGGVSCFIVTAASGSAQSKEVTGMRALRDQVAARAPLAGRLIDAIYDQYWRFSPALADQIAESEAARMGVMALVVRPLFAWFQLAGQLALAPDDAAAVRQAEKELRSACPRYLSPAKVASYLALLLRGEPLPAGAPGLVAQLEPQLRAALALPLVQWAIFEPLQRTWHGAAERLDMRDQVAAWLGAAPLDCVMSPTPQQLEDELASVASLVRFAPRARSQIGARLQTAWPGTEGALARAGMIDALP
;
A
#
# COMPACT_ATOMS: atom_id res chain seq x y z
N MET A 1 28.16 17.66 -1.38
CA MET A 1 28.99 17.76 -2.60
C MET A 1 28.02 17.59 -3.75
N VAL A 2 27.78 18.67 -4.50
CA VAL A 2 26.86 18.63 -5.65
C VAL A 2 27.40 17.67 -6.70
N TRP A 3 26.53 16.82 -7.23
CA TRP A 3 26.87 15.93 -8.34
C TRP A 3 25.80 16.00 -9.43
N ALA A 4 26.20 15.65 -10.65
CA ALA A 4 25.36 15.79 -11.84
C ALA A 4 25.21 14.47 -12.59
N VAL A 5 23.98 14.17 -13.02
CA VAL A 5 23.67 13.05 -13.93
C VAL A 5 22.77 13.54 -15.06
N THR A 6 23.10 13.13 -16.27
CA THR A 6 22.26 13.38 -17.46
C THR A 6 21.27 12.22 -17.62
N LEU A 7 19.99 12.54 -17.71
CA LEU A 7 18.92 11.61 -18.02
C LEU A 7 18.39 11.88 -19.43
N VAL A 8 18.22 10.82 -20.22
CA VAL A 8 17.59 10.86 -21.55
C VAL A 8 16.28 10.08 -21.50
N VAL A 9 15.18 10.79 -21.71
CA VAL A 9 13.83 10.23 -21.73
C VAL A 9 13.40 10.03 -23.18
N HIS A 10 13.07 8.80 -23.54
CA HIS A 10 12.62 8.44 -24.89
C HIS A 10 11.30 7.67 -24.89
N ASP A 11 10.64 7.63 -26.04
CA ASP A 11 9.46 6.82 -26.25
C ASP A 11 9.86 5.34 -26.36
N CYS A 12 9.22 4.45 -25.58
CA CYS A 12 9.60 3.03 -25.58
C CYS A 12 9.38 2.32 -26.93
N ALA A 13 8.50 2.82 -27.79
CA ALA A 13 8.17 2.20 -29.07
C ALA A 13 9.01 2.78 -30.22
N THR A 14 9.17 4.10 -30.25
CA THR A 14 9.85 4.79 -31.36
C THR A 14 11.30 5.14 -31.07
N ASN A 15 11.72 5.02 -29.80
CA ASN A 15 13.03 5.45 -29.31
C ASN A 15 13.33 6.95 -29.53
N ALA A 16 12.31 7.75 -29.88
CA ALA A 16 12.44 9.19 -30.05
C ALA A 16 12.55 9.89 -28.69
N GLY A 17 13.41 10.92 -28.60
CA GLY A 17 13.52 11.74 -27.39
C GLY A 17 12.20 12.45 -27.08
N ILE A 18 11.75 12.37 -25.82
CA ILE A 18 10.50 12.99 -25.38
C ILE A 18 10.81 14.39 -24.88
N GLN A 19 10.48 15.41 -25.68
CA GLN A 19 10.63 16.81 -25.29
C GLN A 19 9.58 17.24 -24.26
N GLY A 20 10.01 18.05 -23.29
CA GLY A 20 9.14 18.67 -22.30
C GLY A 20 8.43 17.68 -21.38
N ALA A 21 9.06 16.54 -21.09
CA ALA A 21 8.67 15.66 -20.00
C ALA A 21 9.07 16.33 -18.68
N LEU A 22 8.13 16.41 -17.74
CA LEU A 22 8.38 16.92 -16.39
C LEU A 22 9.16 15.85 -15.60
N ILE A 23 10.28 16.28 -15.03
CA ILE A 23 11.06 15.53 -14.05
C ILE A 23 10.85 16.21 -12.71
N SER A 24 10.23 15.55 -11.75
CA SER A 24 9.85 16.13 -10.46
C SER A 24 10.24 15.21 -9.32
N ASP A 25 10.83 15.77 -8.26
CA ASP A 25 11.07 15.05 -7.01
C ASP A 25 9.88 15.13 -6.02
N GLY A 26 8.85 15.91 -6.36
CA GLY A 26 7.67 16.13 -5.52
C GLY A 26 7.86 17.15 -4.38
N TYR A 27 9.01 17.81 -4.28
CA TYR A 27 9.32 18.84 -3.26
C TYR A 27 9.58 20.23 -3.88
N GLY A 28 9.24 20.41 -5.15
CA GLY A 28 9.46 21.65 -5.89
C GLY A 28 10.82 21.73 -6.60
N GLY A 29 11.64 20.68 -6.49
CA GLY A 29 12.81 20.49 -7.35
C GLY A 29 12.44 19.69 -8.60
N GLY A 30 13.15 19.96 -9.70
CA GLY A 30 12.87 19.36 -11.00
C GLY A 30 13.02 20.31 -12.17
N GLY A 31 12.57 19.85 -13.33
CA GLY A 31 12.54 20.64 -14.56
C GLY A 31 11.99 19.83 -15.72
N TYR A 32 12.20 20.33 -16.94
CA TYR A 32 11.67 19.70 -18.15
C TYR A 32 12.80 19.19 -19.02
N THR A 33 12.54 18.08 -19.73
CA THR A 33 13.46 17.64 -20.78
C THR A 33 13.50 18.62 -21.95
N ASP A 34 14.67 18.78 -22.55
CA ASP A 34 14.90 19.64 -23.71
C ASP A 34 14.37 19.01 -25.03
N SER A 35 14.68 19.62 -26.18
CA SER A 35 14.28 19.12 -27.51
C SER A 35 14.84 17.75 -27.88
N TYR A 36 15.86 17.27 -27.17
CA TYR A 36 16.46 15.94 -27.36
C TYR A 36 15.96 14.93 -26.32
N GLY A 37 15.03 15.33 -25.45
CA GLY A 37 14.55 14.50 -24.34
C GLY A 37 15.54 14.42 -23.18
N GLN A 38 16.51 15.34 -23.10
CA GLN A 38 17.55 15.31 -22.08
C GLN A 38 17.21 16.22 -20.90
N PHE A 39 17.57 15.78 -19.70
CA PHE A 39 17.48 16.54 -18.46
C PHE A 39 18.77 16.35 -17.66
N ILE A 40 19.36 17.44 -17.16
CA ILE A 40 20.54 17.39 -16.29
C ILE A 40 20.07 17.60 -14.86
N ALA A 41 20.18 16.55 -14.04
CA ALA A 41 19.90 16.63 -12.63
C ALA A 41 21.14 17.15 -11.89
N LEU A 42 21.00 18.28 -11.20
CA LEU A 42 21.99 18.78 -10.23
C LEU A 42 21.51 18.40 -8.82
N ILE A 43 22.20 17.48 -8.18
CA ILE A 43 21.79 16.90 -6.90
C ILE A 43 22.78 17.35 -5.83
N ASP A 44 22.31 18.21 -4.91
CA ASP A 44 23.06 18.61 -3.73
C ASP A 44 22.62 17.81 -2.51
N ASP A 45 22.93 16.51 -2.54
CA ASP A 45 22.51 15.58 -1.49
C ASP A 45 23.65 14.65 -1.07
N TYR A 46 23.65 14.24 0.21
CA TYR A 46 24.59 13.30 0.80
C TYR A 46 24.24 11.83 0.49
N TYR A 47 22.99 11.53 0.14
CA TYR A 47 22.55 10.18 -0.17
C TYR A 47 23.14 9.65 -1.49
N SER A 48 23.29 8.33 -1.58
CA SER A 48 23.77 7.66 -2.79
C SER A 48 22.71 7.55 -3.88
N GLY A 49 21.42 7.70 -3.55
CA GLY A 49 20.31 7.56 -4.48
C GLY A 49 19.25 8.66 -4.35
N TYR A 50 18.74 9.18 -5.47
CA TYR A 50 17.75 10.25 -5.56
C TYR A 50 16.62 9.87 -6.52
N ILE A 51 15.37 9.89 -6.08
CA ILE A 51 14.23 9.41 -6.87
C ILE A 51 13.45 10.59 -7.43
N VAL A 52 13.20 10.55 -8.74
CA VAL A 52 12.32 11.50 -9.44
C VAL A 52 11.19 10.75 -10.15
N GLN A 53 10.06 11.41 -10.29
CA GLN A 53 8.98 11.01 -11.18
C GLN A 53 9.11 11.74 -12.52
N ILE A 54 8.93 10.99 -13.60
CA ILE A 54 8.95 11.45 -14.97
C ILE A 54 7.52 11.38 -15.49
N SER A 55 6.99 12.49 -15.98
CA SER A 55 5.62 12.55 -16.52
C SER A 55 5.54 13.40 -17.79
N LYS A 56 4.70 12.98 -18.73
CA LYS A 56 4.37 13.73 -19.94
C LYS A 56 2.92 13.43 -20.32
N ALA A 57 2.17 14.45 -20.74
CA ALA A 57 0.82 14.25 -21.25
C ALA A 57 0.84 13.24 -22.43
N GLY A 58 -0.06 12.25 -22.38
CA GLY A 58 -0.11 11.15 -23.36
C GLY A 58 0.83 9.97 -23.06
N TYR A 59 1.64 10.03 -22.00
CA TYR A 59 2.56 8.97 -21.58
C TYR A 59 2.28 8.48 -20.17
N SER A 60 2.56 7.20 -19.91
CA SER A 60 2.58 6.64 -18.56
C SER A 60 3.72 7.27 -17.76
N SER A 61 3.44 7.66 -16.51
CA SER A 61 4.47 8.23 -15.65
C SER A 61 5.39 7.14 -15.12
N ARG A 62 6.66 7.46 -14.90
CA ARG A 62 7.67 6.50 -14.46
C ARG A 62 8.56 7.10 -13.38
N ASN A 63 8.89 6.32 -12.36
CA ASN A 63 9.91 6.72 -11.40
C ASN A 63 11.30 6.33 -11.93
N PHE A 64 12.28 7.20 -11.71
CA PHE A 64 13.67 6.97 -12.03
C PHE A 64 14.54 7.29 -10.82
N THR A 65 15.51 6.44 -10.54
CA THR A 65 16.45 6.62 -9.43
C THR A 65 17.81 6.99 -10.00
N PHE A 66 18.26 8.20 -9.69
CA PHE A 66 19.65 8.61 -9.87
C PHE A 66 20.51 7.98 -8.79
N ASP A 67 21.69 7.48 -9.15
CA ASP A 67 22.67 6.94 -8.21
C ASP A 67 24.03 7.64 -8.41
N ARG A 68 24.80 7.86 -7.34
CA ARG A 68 26.13 8.50 -7.42
C ARG A 68 27.12 7.73 -8.29
N SER A 69 26.94 6.42 -8.47
CA SER A 69 27.72 5.62 -9.41
C SER A 69 27.51 6.01 -10.89
N GLN A 70 26.45 6.77 -11.20
CA GLN A 70 26.08 7.17 -12.56
C GLN A 70 26.71 8.51 -12.99
N ILE A 71 27.50 9.17 -12.13
CA ILE A 71 28.15 10.45 -12.43
C ILE A 71 28.98 10.34 -13.72
N GLY A 72 28.76 11.29 -14.63
CA GLY A 72 29.46 11.34 -15.92
C GLY A 72 28.97 10.35 -16.97
N THR A 73 28.00 9.48 -16.65
CA THR A 73 27.42 8.53 -17.60
C THR A 73 25.96 8.90 -17.88
N PRO A 74 25.60 9.22 -19.15
CA PRO A 74 24.20 9.44 -19.52
C PRO A 74 23.35 8.21 -19.21
N GLN A 75 22.30 8.40 -18.43
CA GLN A 75 21.30 7.40 -18.15
C GLN A 75 20.14 7.55 -19.12
N SER A 76 19.52 6.44 -19.50
CA SER A 76 18.34 6.47 -20.36
C SER A 76 17.18 5.73 -19.72
N THR A 77 15.98 6.24 -19.97
CA THR A 77 14.74 5.61 -19.56
C THR A 77 13.67 5.89 -20.60
N CYS A 78 12.68 5.04 -20.68
CA CYS A 78 11.60 5.19 -21.64
C CYS A 78 10.25 5.37 -20.96
N LEU A 79 9.36 6.14 -21.61
CA LEU A 79 7.94 6.22 -21.27
C LEU A 79 7.12 5.52 -22.36
N SER A 80 6.07 4.82 -21.96
CA SER A 80 5.13 4.22 -22.90
C SER A 80 3.94 5.16 -23.07
N VAL A 81 3.35 5.17 -24.27
CA VAL A 81 2.08 5.88 -24.49
C VAL A 81 1.05 5.37 -23.48
N TYR A 82 0.36 6.30 -22.82
CA TYR A 82 -0.71 5.96 -21.89
C TYR A 82 -1.89 5.41 -22.68
N VAL A 83 -2.08 4.10 -22.62
CA VAL A 83 -3.29 3.44 -23.10
C VAL A 83 -4.19 3.24 -21.88
N PRO A 84 -5.34 3.92 -21.78
CA PRO A 84 -6.29 3.62 -20.73
C PRO A 84 -6.65 2.13 -20.82
N PRO A 85 -6.67 1.40 -19.70
CA PRO A 85 -6.92 -0.04 -19.74
C PRO A 85 -8.26 -0.29 -20.43
N PRO A 86 -8.35 -1.29 -21.34
CA PRO A 86 -9.62 -1.63 -21.94
C PRO A 86 -10.60 -2.06 -20.84
N PRO A 87 -11.91 -1.82 -21.00
CA PRO A 87 -12.90 -2.43 -20.11
C PRO A 87 -12.92 -3.93 -20.41
N SER A 88 -12.14 -4.73 -19.69
CA SER A 88 -12.01 -6.16 -19.94
C SER A 88 -12.69 -7.02 -18.88
N SER A 89 -13.67 -7.76 -19.37
CA SER A 89 -14.18 -9.01 -18.82
C SER A 89 -13.06 -10.06 -18.69
N GLY A 90 -12.97 -10.70 -17.52
CA GLY A 90 -12.46 -12.06 -17.34
C GLY A 90 -10.97 -12.31 -17.61
N GLY A 91 -10.16 -12.34 -16.54
CA GLY A 91 -8.80 -12.88 -16.55
C GLY A 91 -8.06 -12.56 -15.24
N GLY A 92 -7.78 -13.58 -14.43
CA GLY A 92 -7.33 -13.46 -13.05
C GLY A 92 -5.93 -12.87 -12.88
N GLY A 93 -5.87 -11.54 -12.77
CA GLY A 93 -4.68 -10.78 -12.41
C GLY A 93 -5.10 -9.51 -11.70
N VAL A 94 -5.31 -9.61 -10.38
CA VAL A 94 -5.87 -8.55 -9.55
C VAL A 94 -5.07 -7.23 -9.67
N SER A 95 -5.72 -6.17 -10.15
CA SER A 95 -5.14 -4.84 -10.37
C SER A 95 -5.27 -3.95 -9.12
N CYS A 96 -4.16 -3.39 -8.65
CA CYS A 96 -4.13 -2.39 -7.57
C CYS A 96 -4.49 -1.00 -8.11
N PHE A 97 -5.74 -0.78 -8.55
CA PHE A 97 -6.18 0.43 -9.27
C PHE A 97 -5.74 1.77 -8.66
N ILE A 98 -6.05 2.02 -7.38
CA ILE A 98 -5.72 3.28 -6.69
C ILE A 98 -4.20 3.51 -6.64
N VAL A 99 -3.43 2.45 -6.41
CA VAL A 99 -1.96 2.49 -6.30
C VAL A 99 -1.34 2.75 -7.67
N THR A 100 -1.87 2.09 -8.71
CA THR A 100 -1.47 2.33 -10.10
C THR A 100 -1.79 3.76 -10.52
N ALA A 101 -2.98 4.28 -10.20
CA ALA A 101 -3.37 5.65 -10.51
C ALA A 101 -2.49 6.68 -9.78
N ALA A 102 -2.23 6.49 -8.49
CA ALA A 102 -1.39 7.38 -7.70
C ALA A 102 0.08 7.36 -8.17
N SER A 103 0.64 6.16 -8.40
CA SER A 103 2.03 6.00 -8.86
C SER A 103 2.23 6.35 -10.33
N GLY A 104 1.18 6.24 -11.14
CA GLY A 104 1.25 6.28 -12.61
C GLY A 104 1.83 5.02 -13.24
N SER A 105 2.14 3.97 -12.48
CA SER A 105 2.77 2.75 -12.98
C SER A 105 2.26 1.48 -12.30
N ALA A 106 1.83 0.52 -13.11
CA ALA A 106 1.44 -0.83 -12.67
C ALA A 106 2.63 -1.70 -12.22
N GLN A 107 3.86 -1.17 -12.33
CA GLN A 107 5.12 -1.81 -11.95
C GLN A 107 5.86 -1.00 -10.86
N SER A 108 5.19 -0.05 -10.21
CA SER A 108 5.80 0.69 -9.09
C SER A 108 6.21 -0.26 -7.96
N LYS A 109 7.15 0.20 -7.12
CA LYS A 109 7.63 -0.54 -5.94
C LYS A 109 6.46 -0.96 -5.05
N GLU A 110 5.50 -0.06 -4.88
CA GLU A 110 4.30 -0.25 -4.06
C GLU A 110 3.41 -1.36 -4.63
N VAL A 111 3.09 -1.31 -5.93
CA VAL A 111 2.25 -2.34 -6.58
C VAL A 111 2.93 -3.70 -6.52
N THR A 112 4.21 -3.77 -6.90
CA THR A 112 4.96 -5.04 -6.92
C THR A 112 5.11 -5.61 -5.53
N GLY A 113 5.43 -4.77 -4.54
CA GLY A 113 5.59 -5.21 -3.14
C GLY A 113 4.27 -5.69 -2.52
N MET A 114 3.13 -5.05 -2.80
CA MET A 114 1.83 -5.53 -2.30
C MET A 114 1.39 -6.83 -2.96
N ARG A 115 1.64 -7.01 -4.26
CA ARG A 115 1.39 -8.29 -4.95
C ARG A 115 2.25 -9.41 -4.36
N ALA A 116 3.55 -9.16 -4.18
CA ALA A 116 4.45 -10.15 -3.59
C ALA A 116 4.02 -10.53 -2.17
N LEU A 117 3.66 -9.57 -1.34
CA LEU A 117 3.17 -9.83 0.01
C LEU A 117 1.88 -10.66 -0.01
N ARG A 118 0.92 -10.29 -0.85
CA ARG A 118 -0.34 -11.03 -1.04
C ARG A 118 -0.06 -12.49 -1.39
N ASP A 119 0.79 -12.70 -2.39
CA ASP A 119 1.09 -14.03 -2.92
C ASP A 119 1.79 -14.89 -1.87
N GLN A 120 2.73 -14.30 -1.09
CA GLN A 120 3.40 -14.99 0.01
C GLN A 120 2.45 -15.37 1.14
N VAL A 121 1.55 -14.47 1.55
CA VAL A 121 0.56 -14.73 2.60
C VAL A 121 -0.44 -15.80 2.16
N ALA A 122 -0.98 -15.69 0.94
CA ALA A 122 -1.93 -16.65 0.39
C ALA A 122 -1.29 -18.04 0.23
N ALA A 123 -0.02 -18.12 -0.20
CA ALA A 123 0.72 -19.37 -0.28
C ALA A 123 1.01 -19.98 1.11
N ARG A 124 1.19 -19.15 2.13
CA ARG A 124 1.49 -19.60 3.50
C ARG A 124 0.26 -20.06 4.27
N ALA A 125 -0.90 -19.41 4.06
CA ALA A 125 -2.14 -19.73 4.74
C ALA A 125 -3.35 -19.59 3.78
N PRO A 126 -3.87 -20.70 3.24
CA PRO A 126 -5.00 -20.66 2.30
C PRO A 126 -6.25 -19.95 2.85
N LEU A 127 -6.55 -20.08 4.15
CA LEU A 127 -7.63 -19.36 4.81
C LEU A 127 -7.45 -17.83 4.74
N ALA A 128 -6.21 -17.34 4.91
CA ALA A 128 -5.89 -15.93 4.74
C ALA A 128 -5.98 -15.50 3.26
N GLY A 129 -5.62 -16.39 2.32
CA GLY A 129 -5.84 -16.21 0.89
C GLY A 129 -7.31 -15.97 0.54
N ARG A 130 -8.23 -16.78 1.09
CA ARG A 130 -9.68 -16.56 0.90
C ARG A 130 -10.16 -15.22 1.45
N LEU A 131 -9.61 -14.78 2.59
CA LEU A 131 -9.91 -13.45 3.13
C LEU A 131 -9.41 -12.32 2.21
N ILE A 132 -8.21 -12.46 1.67
CA ILE A 132 -7.65 -11.54 0.68
C ILE A 132 -8.56 -11.44 -0.55
N ASP A 133 -9.04 -12.56 -1.07
CA ASP A 133 -9.96 -12.58 -2.22
C ASP A 133 -11.27 -11.85 -1.90
N ALA A 134 -11.85 -12.11 -0.72
CA ALA A 134 -13.07 -11.41 -0.26
C ALA A 134 -12.87 -9.89 -0.09
N ILE A 135 -11.68 -9.46 0.36
CA ILE A 135 -11.31 -8.03 0.42
C ILE A 135 -11.27 -7.44 -0.98
N TYR A 136 -10.68 -8.17 -1.93
CA TYR A 136 -10.61 -7.72 -3.32
C TYR A 136 -11.99 -7.55 -3.94
N ASP A 137 -12.91 -8.49 -3.73
CA ASP A 137 -14.28 -8.38 -4.24
C ASP A 137 -14.94 -7.07 -3.79
N GLN A 138 -14.72 -6.64 -2.55
CA GLN A 138 -15.22 -5.35 -2.08
C GLN A 138 -14.44 -4.16 -2.66
N TYR A 139 -13.11 -4.27 -2.73
CA TYR A 139 -12.25 -3.25 -3.30
C TYR A 139 -12.59 -2.92 -4.77
N TRP A 140 -12.89 -3.93 -5.58
CA TRP A 140 -13.26 -3.78 -6.99
C TRP A 140 -14.55 -2.97 -7.20
N ARG A 141 -15.44 -2.91 -6.21
CA ARG A 141 -16.73 -2.22 -6.33
C ARG A 141 -16.62 -0.70 -6.37
N PHE A 142 -15.55 -0.13 -5.81
CA PHE A 142 -15.37 1.33 -5.74
C PHE A 142 -14.05 1.81 -6.34
N SER A 143 -13.02 0.96 -6.34
CA SER A 143 -11.65 1.38 -6.69
C SER A 143 -11.45 1.85 -8.14
N PRO A 144 -12.17 1.35 -9.19
CA PRO A 144 -11.94 1.83 -10.56
C PRO A 144 -12.37 3.29 -10.74
N ALA A 145 -13.61 3.64 -10.35
CA ALA A 145 -14.11 5.01 -10.46
C ALA A 145 -13.28 6.00 -9.62
N LEU A 146 -12.81 5.56 -8.45
CA LEU A 146 -11.91 6.36 -7.62
C LEU A 146 -10.53 6.55 -8.29
N ALA A 147 -9.99 5.50 -8.92
CA ALA A 147 -8.73 5.54 -9.61
C ALA A 147 -8.75 6.47 -10.84
N ASP A 148 -9.85 6.49 -11.60
CA ASP A 148 -10.02 7.39 -12.75
C ASP A 148 -9.95 8.86 -12.30
N GLN A 149 -10.68 9.22 -11.24
CA GLN A 149 -10.63 10.59 -10.67
C GLN A 149 -9.25 10.97 -10.15
N ILE A 150 -8.55 10.03 -9.52
CA ILE A 150 -7.17 10.25 -9.07
C ILE A 150 -6.27 10.52 -10.28
N ALA A 151 -6.43 9.78 -11.38
CA ALA A 151 -5.58 9.89 -12.55
C ALA A 151 -5.72 11.25 -13.29
N GLU A 152 -6.86 11.92 -13.16
CA GLU A 152 -7.17 13.20 -13.81
C GLU A 152 -6.37 14.38 -13.25
N SER A 153 -5.86 14.30 -12.02
CA SER A 153 -5.22 15.43 -11.33
C SER A 153 -3.87 15.05 -10.73
N GLU A 154 -2.80 15.74 -11.13
CA GLU A 154 -1.46 15.55 -10.56
C GLU A 154 -1.47 15.78 -9.04
N ALA A 155 -2.19 16.81 -8.57
CA ALA A 155 -2.36 17.08 -7.15
C ALA A 155 -3.08 15.94 -6.42
N ALA A 156 -4.08 15.31 -7.05
CA ALA A 156 -4.77 14.14 -6.50
C ALA A 156 -3.83 12.93 -6.40
N ARG A 157 -3.06 12.66 -7.45
CA ARG A 157 -2.06 11.57 -7.47
C ARG A 157 -1.02 11.74 -6.36
N MET A 158 -0.44 12.93 -6.25
CA MET A 158 0.53 13.25 -5.20
C MET A 158 -0.08 13.13 -3.80
N GLY A 159 -1.29 13.69 -3.62
CA GLY A 159 -2.02 13.63 -2.35
C GLY A 159 -2.33 12.20 -1.92
N VAL A 160 -2.91 11.38 -2.81
CA VAL A 160 -3.21 9.97 -2.53
C VAL A 160 -1.94 9.16 -2.31
N MET A 161 -0.87 9.43 -3.07
CA MET A 161 0.42 8.76 -2.87
C MET A 161 0.98 9.03 -1.47
N ALA A 162 1.00 10.29 -1.05
CA ALA A 162 1.57 10.71 0.23
C ALA A 162 0.68 10.36 1.43
N LEU A 163 -0.64 10.51 1.30
CA LEU A 163 -1.58 10.37 2.41
C LEU A 163 -2.13 8.97 2.60
N VAL A 164 -2.15 8.14 1.55
CA VAL A 164 -2.83 6.84 1.55
C VAL A 164 -1.87 5.71 1.16
N VAL A 165 -1.31 5.76 -0.05
CA VAL A 165 -0.58 4.62 -0.62
C VAL A 165 0.72 4.33 0.14
N ARG A 166 1.58 5.33 0.38
CA ARG A 166 2.84 5.13 1.11
C ARG A 166 2.63 4.67 2.56
N PRO A 167 1.73 5.29 3.35
CA PRO A 167 1.39 4.81 4.70
C PRO A 167 0.90 3.36 4.70
N LEU A 168 -0.06 3.01 3.84
CA LEU A 168 -0.59 1.65 3.76
C LEU A 168 0.45 0.65 3.31
N PHE A 169 1.24 0.99 2.30
CA PHE A 169 2.31 0.13 1.83
C PHE A 169 3.30 -0.18 2.96
N ALA A 170 3.75 0.83 3.69
CA ALA A 170 4.68 0.64 4.80
C ALA A 170 4.04 -0.15 5.97
N TRP A 171 2.75 0.06 6.25
CA TRP A 171 2.00 -0.72 7.22
C TRP A 171 1.98 -2.21 6.85
N PHE A 172 1.61 -2.52 5.60
CA PHE A 172 1.57 -3.89 5.12
C PHE A 172 2.95 -4.54 5.04
N GLN A 173 4.00 -3.78 4.72
CA GLN A 173 5.37 -4.28 4.81
C GLN A 173 5.73 -4.68 6.25
N LEU A 174 5.42 -3.84 7.24
CA LEU A 174 5.65 -4.19 8.65
C LEU A 174 4.85 -5.42 9.07
N ALA A 175 3.57 -5.49 8.72
CA ALA A 175 2.73 -6.65 9.00
C ALA A 175 3.27 -7.92 8.34
N GLY A 176 3.73 -7.82 7.08
CA GLY A 176 4.36 -8.91 6.36
C GLY A 176 5.64 -9.40 7.02
N GLN A 177 6.54 -8.50 7.44
CA GLN A 177 7.77 -8.88 8.13
C GLN A 177 7.47 -9.57 9.48
N LEU A 178 6.53 -9.03 10.26
CA LEU A 178 6.12 -9.65 11.52
C LEU A 178 5.46 -11.03 11.31
N ALA A 179 4.68 -11.20 10.24
CA ALA A 179 3.97 -12.46 10.00
C ALA A 179 4.84 -13.55 9.36
N LEU A 180 5.67 -13.18 8.37
CA LEU A 180 6.42 -14.13 7.53
C LEU A 180 7.85 -14.36 8.05
N ALA A 181 8.47 -13.35 8.65
CA ALA A 181 9.86 -13.40 9.11
C ALA A 181 10.08 -12.70 10.47
N PRO A 182 9.30 -13.00 11.53
CA PRO A 182 9.41 -12.27 12.82
C PRO A 182 10.77 -12.39 13.50
N ASP A 183 11.54 -13.44 13.19
CA ASP A 183 12.86 -13.67 13.77
C ASP A 183 13.95 -12.82 13.07
N ASP A 184 13.66 -12.22 11.91
CA ASP A 184 14.53 -11.25 11.24
C ASP A 184 14.39 -9.86 11.86
N ALA A 185 15.05 -9.68 13.01
CA ALA A 185 15.00 -8.43 13.76
C ALA A 185 15.53 -7.22 12.95
N ALA A 186 16.38 -7.43 11.94
CA ALA A 186 16.88 -6.36 11.09
C ALA A 186 15.83 -5.90 10.09
N ALA A 187 15.17 -6.84 9.40
CA ALA A 187 14.08 -6.54 8.48
C ALA A 187 12.89 -5.88 9.18
N VAL A 188 12.51 -6.35 10.37
CA VAL A 188 11.42 -5.74 11.16
C VAL A 188 11.77 -4.29 11.53
N ARG A 189 12.98 -4.03 12.05
CA ARG A 189 13.42 -2.66 12.39
C ARG A 189 13.43 -1.73 11.17
N GLN A 190 13.82 -2.26 10.01
CA GLN A 190 13.80 -1.49 8.76
C GLN A 190 12.36 -1.15 8.36
N ALA A 191 11.42 -2.10 8.43
CA ALA A 191 10.01 -1.85 8.14
C ALA A 191 9.38 -0.82 9.11
N GLU A 192 9.74 -0.86 10.40
CA GLU A 192 9.30 0.15 11.38
C GLU A 192 9.80 1.56 11.04
N LYS A 193 11.06 1.65 10.59
CA LYS A 193 11.65 2.92 10.13
C LYS A 193 10.93 3.43 8.89
N GLU A 194 10.64 2.56 7.93
CA GLU A 194 9.90 2.91 6.71
C GLU A 194 8.49 3.40 7.05
N LEU A 195 7.76 2.71 7.94
CA LEU A 195 6.44 3.13 8.41
C LEU A 195 6.49 4.52 9.07
N ARG A 196 7.48 4.77 9.93
CA ARG A 196 7.67 6.10 10.53
C ARG A 196 7.95 7.18 9.49
N SER A 197 8.72 6.85 8.45
CA SER A 197 9.03 7.79 7.37
C SER A 197 7.84 8.06 6.44
N ALA A 198 6.89 7.13 6.35
CA ALA A 198 5.68 7.27 5.53
C ALA A 198 4.69 8.31 6.09
N CYS A 199 4.83 8.71 7.36
CA CYS A 199 4.06 9.77 8.02
C CYS A 199 4.95 10.96 8.42
N PRO A 200 5.43 11.75 7.45
CA PRO A 200 6.40 12.80 7.73
C PRO A 200 5.78 13.97 8.51
N ARG A 201 6.60 14.63 9.34
CA ARG A 201 6.17 15.71 10.24
C ARG A 201 5.54 16.89 9.51
N TYR A 202 5.98 17.21 8.29
CA TYR A 202 5.46 18.34 7.52
C TYR A 202 4.00 18.17 7.10
N LEU A 203 3.48 16.94 7.06
CA LEU A 203 2.06 16.67 6.81
C LEU A 203 1.20 16.78 8.07
N SER A 204 1.81 17.01 9.25
CA SER A 204 1.14 17.03 10.55
C SER A 204 0.32 15.76 10.80
N PRO A 205 0.95 14.66 11.25
CA PRO A 205 0.25 13.39 11.47
C PRO A 205 -1.00 13.51 12.34
N ALA A 206 -0.99 14.38 13.36
CA ALA A 206 -2.15 14.65 14.20
C ALA A 206 -3.33 15.20 13.39
N LYS A 207 -3.09 16.16 12.50
CA LYS A 207 -4.12 16.77 11.65
C LYS A 207 -4.70 15.74 10.67
N VAL A 208 -3.84 14.93 10.04
CA VAL A 208 -4.28 13.87 9.12
C VAL A 208 -5.09 12.81 9.86
N ALA A 209 -4.63 12.36 11.02
CA ALA A 209 -5.34 11.40 11.86
C ALA A 209 -6.71 11.91 12.31
N SER A 210 -6.84 13.20 12.63
CA SER A 210 -8.13 13.83 12.95
C SER A 210 -9.08 13.83 11.75
N TYR A 211 -8.60 14.17 10.55
CA TYR A 211 -9.44 14.15 9.34
C TYR A 211 -9.91 12.75 8.97
N LEU A 212 -9.03 11.76 9.05
CA LEU A 212 -9.40 10.36 8.82
C LEU A 212 -10.40 9.87 9.86
N ALA A 213 -10.26 10.25 11.14
CA ALA A 213 -11.22 9.92 12.18
C ALA A 213 -12.62 10.51 11.90
N LEU A 214 -12.69 11.77 11.44
CA LEU A 214 -13.96 12.41 11.04
C LEU A 214 -14.60 11.69 9.85
N LEU A 215 -13.81 11.41 8.81
CA LEU A 215 -14.27 10.65 7.64
C LEU A 215 -14.84 9.29 8.03
N LEU A 216 -14.13 8.55 8.88
CA LEU A 216 -14.55 7.22 9.34
C LEU A 216 -15.85 7.25 10.15
N ARG A 217 -16.15 8.36 10.82
CA ARG A 217 -17.41 8.56 11.55
C ARG A 217 -18.53 9.13 10.67
N GLY A 218 -18.26 9.45 9.40
CA GLY A 218 -19.20 10.13 8.53
C GLY A 218 -19.47 11.58 8.95
N GLU A 219 -18.56 12.17 9.73
CA GLU A 219 -18.68 13.56 10.17
C GLU A 219 -18.15 14.51 9.08
N PRO A 220 -18.73 15.72 8.94
CA PRO A 220 -18.29 16.68 7.95
C PRO A 220 -16.86 17.14 8.22
N LEU A 221 -16.08 17.29 7.16
CA LEU A 221 -14.73 17.83 7.25
C LEU A 221 -14.75 19.34 7.49
N PRO A 222 -13.78 19.89 8.23
CA PRO A 222 -13.70 21.33 8.45
C PRO A 222 -13.41 22.07 7.15
N ALA A 223 -13.82 23.34 7.05
CA ALA A 223 -13.68 24.16 5.84
C ALA A 223 -12.23 24.30 5.31
N GLY A 224 -11.22 24.03 6.13
CA GLY A 224 -9.80 24.00 5.75
C GLY A 224 -9.26 22.62 5.36
N ALA A 225 -10.13 21.63 5.13
CA ALA A 225 -9.72 20.30 4.67
C ALA A 225 -9.18 20.38 3.22
N PRO A 226 -8.23 19.50 2.85
CA PRO A 226 -7.70 19.49 1.48
C PRO A 226 -8.84 19.25 0.48
N GLY A 227 -8.90 20.07 -0.57
CA GLY A 227 -9.96 19.99 -1.60
C GLY A 227 -10.06 18.60 -2.27
N LEU A 228 -8.94 17.86 -2.30
CA LEU A 228 -8.89 16.46 -2.73
C LEU A 228 -9.90 15.59 -1.97
N VAL A 229 -10.04 15.78 -0.65
CA VAL A 229 -10.91 14.92 0.15
C VAL A 229 -12.39 15.21 -0.13
N ALA A 230 -12.75 16.47 -0.36
CA ALA A 230 -14.10 16.85 -0.75
C ALA A 230 -14.49 16.29 -2.13
N GLN A 231 -13.54 16.24 -3.08
CA GLN A 231 -13.77 15.69 -4.42
C GLN A 231 -14.03 14.17 -4.39
N LEU A 232 -13.36 13.45 -3.49
CA LEU A 232 -13.45 11.99 -3.39
C LEU A 232 -14.54 11.51 -2.41
N GLU A 233 -15.23 12.43 -1.73
CA GLU A 233 -16.16 12.12 -0.63
C GLU A 233 -17.26 11.10 -1.01
N PRO A 234 -17.96 11.20 -2.16
CA PRO A 234 -19.01 10.23 -2.50
C PRO A 234 -18.48 8.80 -2.63
N GLN A 235 -17.31 8.63 -3.26
CA GLN A 235 -16.65 7.34 -3.46
C GLN A 235 -16.11 6.80 -2.12
N LEU A 236 -15.56 7.69 -1.28
CA LEU A 236 -15.11 7.34 0.06
C LEU A 236 -16.27 6.85 0.94
N ARG A 237 -17.43 7.51 0.89
CA ARG A 237 -18.62 7.05 1.63
C ARG A 237 -19.08 5.66 1.19
N ALA A 238 -19.08 5.39 -0.12
CA ALA A 238 -19.40 4.05 -0.64
C ALA A 238 -18.38 2.99 -0.18
N ALA A 239 -17.09 3.34 -0.16
CA ALA A 239 -16.04 2.46 0.32
C ALA A 239 -16.14 2.20 1.84
N LEU A 240 -16.52 3.21 2.62
CA LEU A 240 -16.73 3.09 4.06
C LEU A 240 -17.91 2.19 4.41
N ALA A 241 -18.87 1.96 3.51
CA ALA A 241 -19.96 1.01 3.76
C ALA A 241 -19.54 -0.47 3.63
N LEU A 242 -18.31 -0.75 3.19
CA LEU A 242 -17.81 -2.09 2.90
C LEU A 242 -16.94 -2.59 4.07
N PRO A 243 -17.37 -3.61 4.83
CA PRO A 243 -16.72 -3.98 6.11
C PRO A 243 -15.29 -4.51 5.94
N LEU A 244 -15.00 -5.22 4.86
CA LEU A 244 -13.64 -5.72 4.61
C LEU A 244 -12.72 -4.62 4.13
N VAL A 245 -13.26 -3.60 3.45
CA VAL A 245 -12.51 -2.39 3.07
C VAL A 245 -12.22 -1.54 4.30
N GLN A 246 -13.17 -1.42 5.23
CA GLN A 246 -12.93 -0.78 6.52
C GLN A 246 -11.77 -1.43 7.26
N TRP A 247 -11.81 -2.75 7.44
CA TRP A 247 -10.76 -3.49 8.14
C TRP A 247 -9.43 -3.47 7.37
N ALA A 248 -9.43 -3.71 6.06
CA ALA A 248 -8.19 -3.87 5.31
C ALA A 248 -7.52 -2.55 4.91
N ILE A 249 -8.28 -1.47 4.71
CA ILE A 249 -7.74 -0.21 4.17
C ILE A 249 -7.84 0.90 5.21
N PHE A 250 -9.05 1.21 5.68
CA PHE A 250 -9.25 2.41 6.48
C PHE A 250 -8.70 2.29 7.90
N GLU A 251 -8.85 1.14 8.54
CA GLU A 251 -8.33 0.92 9.89
C GLU A 251 -6.80 0.97 9.95
N PRO A 252 -6.04 0.24 9.09
CA PRO A 252 -4.59 0.40 8.96
C PRO A 252 -4.16 1.83 8.70
N LEU A 253 -4.86 2.53 7.81
CA LEU A 253 -4.54 3.92 7.48
C LEU A 253 -4.71 4.82 8.71
N GLN A 254 -5.84 4.69 9.42
CA GLN A 254 -6.09 5.42 10.66
C GLN A 254 -5.06 5.12 11.73
N ARG A 255 -4.75 3.83 11.96
CA ARG A 255 -3.74 3.40 12.95
C ARG A 255 -2.35 3.91 12.62
N THR A 256 -1.99 3.96 11.34
CA THR A 256 -0.70 4.48 10.88
C THR A 256 -0.55 5.96 11.21
N TRP A 257 -1.53 6.78 10.82
CA TRP A 257 -1.48 8.23 11.07
C TRP A 257 -1.64 8.58 12.56
N HIS A 258 -2.58 7.94 13.25
CA HIS A 258 -2.80 8.14 14.68
C HIS A 258 -1.59 7.67 15.50
N GLY A 259 -1.05 6.51 15.15
CA GLY A 259 0.16 5.99 15.78
C GLY A 259 1.35 6.91 15.60
N ALA A 260 1.52 7.51 14.41
CA ALA A 260 2.58 8.49 14.17
C ALA A 260 2.39 9.78 14.99
N ALA A 261 1.14 10.21 15.20
CA ALA A 261 0.80 11.38 16.01
C ALA A 261 1.09 11.15 17.50
N GLU A 262 0.61 10.03 18.05
CA GLU A 262 0.71 9.70 19.48
C GLU A 262 1.97 8.91 19.85
N ARG A 263 2.81 8.57 18.86
CA ARG A 263 4.04 7.76 19.02
C ARG A 263 3.76 6.38 19.62
N LEU A 264 2.71 5.72 19.15
CA LEU A 264 2.33 4.39 19.60
C LEU A 264 3.33 3.32 19.14
N ASP A 265 3.34 2.19 19.83
CA ASP A 265 4.06 1.00 19.37
C ASP A 265 3.35 0.38 18.17
N MET A 266 3.98 0.47 16.99
CA MET A 266 3.38 -0.01 15.74
C MET A 266 3.27 -1.53 15.68
N ARG A 267 4.11 -2.29 16.40
CA ARG A 267 4.00 -3.75 16.44
C ARG A 267 2.73 -4.14 17.17
N ASP A 268 2.45 -3.49 18.29
CA ASP A 268 1.21 -3.71 19.04
C ASP A 268 -0.03 -3.29 18.23
N GLN A 269 0.05 -2.19 17.48
CA GLN A 269 -1.04 -1.77 16.59
C GLN A 269 -1.30 -2.78 15.47
N VAL A 270 -0.25 -3.32 14.84
CA VAL A 270 -0.37 -4.37 13.82
C VAL A 270 -0.92 -5.66 14.43
N ALA A 271 -0.43 -6.06 15.60
CA ALA A 271 -0.91 -7.24 16.32
C ALA A 271 -2.42 -7.13 16.63
N ALA A 272 -2.86 -5.98 17.14
CA ALA A 272 -4.28 -5.73 17.43
C ALA A 272 -5.14 -5.78 16.15
N TRP A 273 -4.68 -5.19 15.06
CA TRP A 273 -5.38 -5.22 13.77
C TRP A 273 -5.49 -6.64 13.19
N LEU A 274 -4.41 -7.42 13.22
CA LEU A 274 -4.43 -8.83 12.79
C LEU A 274 -5.29 -9.70 13.69
N GLY A 275 -5.31 -9.45 15.01
CA GLY A 275 -6.21 -10.14 15.95
C GLY A 275 -7.69 -9.89 15.65
N ALA A 276 -8.00 -8.76 15.00
CA ALA A 276 -9.33 -8.40 14.52
C ALA A 276 -9.62 -8.92 13.09
N ALA A 277 -8.73 -9.67 12.46
CA ALA A 277 -8.94 -10.18 11.10
C ALA A 277 -10.29 -10.92 10.96
N PRO A 278 -11.15 -10.56 9.98
CA PRO A 278 -12.50 -11.12 9.86
C PRO A 278 -12.49 -12.49 9.16
N LEU A 279 -11.73 -13.45 9.71
CA LEU A 279 -11.65 -14.81 9.17
C LEU A 279 -12.97 -15.59 9.35
N ASP A 280 -13.84 -15.15 10.25
CA ASP A 280 -15.19 -15.68 10.43
C ASP A 280 -16.15 -15.33 9.28
N CYS A 281 -15.83 -14.35 8.43
CA CYS A 281 -16.67 -13.99 7.29
C CYS A 281 -16.38 -14.81 6.03
N VAL A 282 -15.32 -15.62 6.03
CA VAL A 282 -14.98 -16.49 4.89
C VAL A 282 -15.46 -17.92 5.13
N MET A 283 -15.63 -18.66 4.05
CA MET A 283 -16.05 -20.06 4.12
C MET A 283 -15.03 -20.88 4.93
N SER A 284 -15.56 -21.63 5.92
CA SER A 284 -14.76 -22.52 6.76
C SER A 284 -14.06 -23.58 5.89
N PRO A 285 -12.82 -23.99 6.25
CA PRO A 285 -12.17 -25.11 5.58
C PRO A 285 -12.99 -26.40 5.69
N THR A 286 -12.71 -27.36 4.80
CA THR A 286 -13.25 -28.72 4.96
C THR A 286 -12.68 -29.38 6.22
N PRO A 287 -13.36 -30.38 6.82
CA PRO A 287 -12.84 -31.08 8.01
C PRO A 287 -11.42 -31.65 7.81
N GLN A 288 -11.07 -32.05 6.59
CA GLN A 288 -9.74 -32.57 6.26
C GLN A 288 -8.66 -31.48 6.24
N GLN A 289 -9.01 -30.24 5.90
CA GLN A 289 -8.07 -29.11 5.76
C GLN A 289 -8.01 -28.22 7.00
N LEU A 290 -9.02 -28.31 7.86
CA LEU A 290 -9.25 -27.37 8.96
C LEU A 290 -8.02 -27.22 9.87
N GLU A 291 -7.44 -28.33 10.31
CA GLU A 291 -6.32 -28.30 11.25
C GLU A 291 -5.07 -27.65 10.64
N ASP A 292 -4.72 -28.01 9.40
CA ASP A 292 -3.57 -27.45 8.69
C ASP A 292 -3.75 -25.97 8.37
N GLU A 293 -4.96 -25.56 7.97
CA GLU A 293 -5.25 -24.15 7.69
C GLU A 293 -5.25 -23.30 8.96
N LEU A 294 -5.79 -23.81 10.07
CA LEU A 294 -5.72 -23.13 11.37
C LEU A 294 -4.28 -23.02 11.87
N ALA A 295 -3.48 -24.10 11.77
CA ALA A 295 -2.07 -24.06 12.13
C ALA A 295 -1.28 -23.04 11.29
N SER A 296 -1.60 -22.96 9.99
CA SER A 296 -1.00 -21.98 9.08
C SER A 296 -1.32 -20.54 9.48
N VAL A 297 -2.58 -20.23 9.82
CA VAL A 297 -2.97 -18.92 10.34
C VAL A 297 -2.31 -18.63 11.69
N ALA A 298 -2.29 -19.61 12.62
CA ALA A 298 -1.62 -19.46 13.91
C ALA A 298 -0.13 -19.11 13.74
N SER A 299 0.51 -19.66 12.72
CA SER A 299 1.92 -19.37 12.40
C SER A 299 2.13 -17.91 11.95
N LEU A 300 1.19 -17.32 11.21
CA LEU A 300 1.28 -15.92 10.75
C LEU A 300 1.15 -14.92 11.89
N VAL A 301 0.52 -15.29 13.00
CA VAL A 301 0.36 -14.43 14.19
C VAL A 301 1.17 -14.93 15.38
N ARG A 302 2.20 -15.76 15.15
CA ARG A 302 3.04 -16.32 16.23
C ARG A 302 3.75 -15.26 17.08
N PHE A 303 4.04 -14.11 16.48
CA PHE A 303 4.66 -12.97 17.16
C PHE A 303 3.70 -12.25 18.13
N ALA A 304 2.40 -12.55 18.07
CA ALA A 304 1.34 -11.89 18.84
C ALA A 304 0.38 -12.92 19.46
N PRO A 305 0.74 -13.56 20.60
CA PRO A 305 -0.08 -14.60 21.23
C PRO A 305 -1.51 -14.14 21.57
N ARG A 306 -1.68 -12.88 22.01
CA ARG A 306 -3.01 -12.31 22.28
C ARG A 306 -3.88 -12.21 21.03
N ALA A 307 -3.30 -11.80 19.90
CA ALA A 307 -4.01 -11.73 18.62
C ALA A 307 -4.43 -13.14 18.16
N ARG A 308 -3.55 -14.12 18.33
CA ARG A 308 -3.85 -15.54 18.06
C ARG A 308 -5.03 -16.04 18.88
N SER A 309 -5.05 -15.75 20.19
CA SER A 309 -6.17 -16.13 21.07
C SER A 309 -7.49 -15.45 20.70
N GLN A 310 -7.43 -14.16 20.33
CA GLN A 310 -8.61 -13.41 19.89
C GLN A 310 -9.23 -13.98 18.60
N ILE A 311 -8.38 -14.36 17.63
CA ILE A 311 -8.84 -15.05 16.41
C ILE A 311 -9.49 -16.38 16.78
N GLY A 312 -8.85 -17.17 17.64
CA GLY A 312 -9.36 -18.47 18.08
C GLY A 312 -10.77 -18.38 18.69
N ALA A 313 -11.00 -17.45 19.62
CA ALA A 313 -12.30 -17.25 20.27
C ALA A 313 -13.42 -16.87 19.27
N ARG A 314 -13.10 -16.06 18.26
CA ARG A 314 -14.06 -15.67 17.22
C ARG A 314 -14.39 -16.83 16.28
N LEU A 315 -13.37 -17.57 15.85
CA LEU A 315 -13.56 -18.75 15.01
C LEU A 315 -14.32 -19.86 15.73
N GLN A 316 -14.10 -20.05 17.03
CA GLN A 316 -14.89 -20.97 17.85
C GLN A 316 -16.39 -20.62 17.82
N THR A 317 -16.69 -19.32 17.91
CA THR A 317 -18.08 -18.84 17.86
C THR A 317 -18.69 -19.00 16.47
N ALA A 318 -17.90 -18.72 15.42
CA ALA A 318 -18.36 -18.75 14.03
C ALA A 318 -18.47 -20.17 13.45
N TRP A 319 -17.60 -21.09 13.89
CA TRP A 319 -17.49 -22.47 13.40
C TRP A 319 -17.62 -23.47 14.56
N PRO A 320 -18.85 -23.76 15.02
CA PRO A 320 -19.09 -24.71 16.10
C PRO A 320 -18.54 -26.11 15.78
N GLY A 321 -18.01 -26.82 16.78
CA GLY A 321 -17.43 -28.16 16.60
C GLY A 321 -15.97 -28.17 16.15
N THR A 322 -15.31 -27.01 16.10
CA THR A 322 -13.89 -26.87 15.72
C THR A 322 -12.96 -26.69 16.93
N GLU A 323 -13.47 -26.80 18.16
CA GLU A 323 -12.74 -26.53 19.41
C GLU A 323 -11.47 -27.37 19.51
N GLY A 324 -11.56 -28.66 19.19
CA GLY A 324 -10.41 -29.56 19.21
C GLY A 324 -9.31 -29.13 18.23
N ALA A 325 -9.67 -28.68 17.03
CA ALA A 325 -8.70 -28.23 16.02
C ALA A 325 -8.09 -26.88 16.41
N LEU A 326 -8.88 -25.95 16.93
CA LEU A 326 -8.42 -24.66 17.45
C LEU A 326 -7.46 -24.82 18.62
N ALA A 327 -7.72 -25.75 19.54
CA ALA A 327 -6.84 -26.05 20.67
C ALA A 327 -5.51 -26.65 20.18
N ARG A 328 -5.53 -27.59 19.22
CA ARG A 328 -4.30 -28.16 18.64
C ARG A 328 -3.46 -27.12 17.88
N ALA A 329 -4.11 -26.16 17.22
CA ALA A 329 -3.43 -25.01 16.62
C ALA A 329 -2.92 -23.97 17.64
N GLY A 330 -3.18 -24.16 18.95
CA GLY A 330 -2.79 -23.24 20.02
C GLY A 330 -3.52 -21.89 19.97
N MET A 331 -4.70 -21.86 19.34
CA MET A 331 -5.53 -20.65 19.20
C MET A 331 -6.50 -20.47 20.37
N ILE A 332 -6.87 -21.54 21.06
CA ILE A 332 -7.64 -21.49 22.31
C ILE A 332 -6.99 -22.43 23.32
N ASP A 333 -7.32 -22.23 24.60
CA ASP A 333 -6.92 -23.18 25.63
C ASP A 333 -7.66 -24.50 25.40
N ALA A 334 -6.98 -25.62 25.63
CA ALA A 334 -7.62 -26.93 25.57
C ALA A 334 -8.74 -26.99 26.63
N LEU A 335 -9.91 -27.49 26.23
CA LEU A 335 -10.96 -27.80 27.20
C LEU A 335 -10.40 -28.82 28.20
N PRO A 336 -10.64 -28.63 29.52
CA PRO A 336 -10.14 -29.50 30.57
C PRO A 336 -10.72 -30.93 30.51
#